data_AF-D6KGK4-F1
#
_entry.id   AF-D6KGK4-F1
#
_cell.length_a   1.000
_cell.length_b   1.000
_cell.length_c   1.000
_cell.angle_alpha   90.00
_cell.angle_beta   90.00
_cell.angle_gamma   90.00
#
_symmetry.space_group_name_H-M   'P 1'
#
loop_
_entity.id
_entity.type
_entity.pdbx_description
1 polymer ?
#
loop_
_entity_poly.entity_id
_entity_poly.type
_entity_poly.pdbx_seq_one_letter_code
_entity_poly.pdbx_strand_id
1 'polypeptide(L)'
;MKHPRPPGSGAFGAMGARPAGTRTVMTEVVDSDELLRRIQRARACAEEEERRWRGRLDSLGTDDPDRAREAAARVIAYEAVLRVLDEILTPGKHDARP
;
A
#
# COMPACT_ATOMS: atom_id res chain seq x y z
N MET A 1 -53.56 55.74 -6.16
CA MET A 1 -53.99 55.06 -7.41
C MET A 1 -52.93 54.03 -7.81
N LYS A 2 -53.36 52.77 -7.94
CA LYS A 2 -52.77 51.66 -8.71
C LYS A 2 -51.31 51.23 -8.41
N HIS A 3 -51.16 50.21 -7.56
CA HIS A 3 -50.15 49.16 -7.75
C HIS A 3 -50.83 47.94 -8.40
N PRO A 4 -50.36 47.45 -9.56
CA PRO A 4 -50.71 46.12 -10.07
C PRO A 4 -49.77 45.04 -9.51
N ARG A 5 -50.33 43.85 -9.29
CA ARG A 5 -49.69 42.60 -8.83
C ARG A 5 -49.17 41.74 -10.03
N PRO A 6 -48.40 40.65 -9.79
CA PRO A 6 -47.29 40.12 -10.60
C PRO A 6 -47.72 39.07 -11.65
N PRO A 7 -46.81 38.42 -12.41
CA PRO A 7 -46.38 37.04 -12.05
C PRO A 7 -45.00 36.55 -12.59
N GLY A 8 -44.57 35.36 -12.12
CA GLY A 8 -43.52 34.52 -12.74
C GLY A 8 -42.47 34.09 -11.71
N SER A 9 -42.49 32.91 -11.08
CA SER A 9 -42.44 31.54 -11.60
C SER A 9 -41.19 31.25 -12.44
N GLY A 10 -40.26 30.48 -11.87
CA GLY A 10 -39.17 29.81 -12.60
C GLY A 10 -37.79 29.95 -11.96
N ALA A 11 -37.31 28.89 -11.32
CA ALA A 11 -35.94 28.37 -11.46
C ALA A 11 -35.76 27.18 -10.49
N PHE A 12 -36.09 25.99 -10.99
CA PHE A 12 -35.64 24.72 -10.45
C PHE A 12 -34.11 24.67 -10.67
N GLY A 13 -33.33 24.94 -9.63
CA GLY A 13 -31.88 24.84 -9.67
C GLY A 13 -31.45 23.39 -9.86
N ALA A 14 -30.73 23.13 -10.94
CA ALA A 14 -30.19 21.84 -11.31
C ALA A 14 -29.32 21.25 -10.19
N MET A 15 -29.81 20.18 -9.55
CA MET A 15 -29.03 19.32 -8.67
C MET A 15 -27.93 18.65 -9.49
N GLY A 16 -26.69 18.89 -9.10
CA GLY A 16 -25.49 18.62 -9.86
C GLY A 16 -25.40 17.19 -10.41
N ALA A 17 -24.99 17.12 -11.68
CA ALA A 17 -24.42 15.92 -12.25
C ALA A 17 -23.23 15.49 -11.38
N ARG A 18 -23.43 14.40 -10.63
CA ARG A 18 -22.33 13.70 -9.95
C ARG A 18 -21.44 13.15 -11.06
N PRO A 19 -20.16 13.54 -11.16
CA PRO A 19 -19.28 12.85 -12.08
C PRO A 19 -19.24 11.39 -11.64
N ALA A 20 -19.61 10.50 -12.56
CA ALA A 20 -19.37 9.08 -12.42
C ALA A 20 -17.89 8.93 -12.07
N GLY A 21 -17.62 8.57 -10.81
CA GLY A 21 -16.30 8.13 -10.42
C GLY A 21 -15.94 7.03 -11.38
N THR A 22 -14.95 7.31 -12.23
CA THR A 22 -14.31 6.32 -13.07
C THR A 22 -13.87 5.22 -12.12
N ARG A 23 -14.65 4.13 -12.09
CA ARG A 23 -14.21 2.87 -11.52
C ARG A 23 -12.92 2.56 -12.26
N THR A 24 -11.80 2.63 -11.56
CA THR A 24 -10.44 2.47 -12.08
C THR A 24 -10.35 1.16 -12.87
N VAL A 25 -10.59 1.25 -14.17
CA VAL A 25 -10.26 0.21 -15.16
C VAL A 25 -9.45 0.88 -16.27
N MET A 26 -8.36 1.51 -15.85
CA MET A 26 -7.11 1.49 -16.59
C MET A 26 -6.10 0.95 -15.59
N THR A 27 -5.58 -0.23 -15.85
CA THR A 27 -4.26 -0.59 -15.33
C THR A 27 -3.33 0.46 -15.92
N GLU A 28 -3.16 1.60 -15.22
CA GLU A 28 -2.20 2.64 -15.56
C GLU A 28 -0.94 1.92 -15.98
N VAL A 29 -0.48 2.14 -17.20
CA VAL A 29 0.80 1.61 -17.64
C VAL A 29 1.81 2.25 -16.71
N VAL A 30 2.16 1.52 -15.65
CA VAL A 30 3.04 2.00 -14.61
C VAL A 30 4.39 2.16 -15.28
N ASP A 31 4.90 3.39 -15.34
CA ASP A 31 6.27 3.62 -15.80
C ASP A 31 7.20 2.71 -15.01
N SER A 32 8.22 2.17 -15.67
CA SER A 32 9.18 1.26 -15.03
C SER A 32 9.79 1.91 -13.77
N ASP A 33 9.97 3.23 -13.78
CA ASP A 33 10.41 4.02 -12.63
C ASP A 33 9.41 4.03 -11.48
N GLU A 34 8.11 4.08 -11.76
CA GLU A 34 7.07 4.02 -10.74
C GLU A 34 6.95 2.61 -10.14
N LEU A 35 7.10 1.58 -10.97
CA LEU A 35 7.17 0.20 -10.49
C LEU A 35 8.41 0.02 -9.58
N LEU A 36 9.55 0.52 -10.01
CA LEU A 36 10.79 0.49 -9.23
C LEU A 36 10.65 1.22 -7.89
N ARG A 37 10.05 2.42 -7.88
CA ARG A 37 9.75 3.16 -6.64
C ARG A 37 8.86 2.37 -5.69
N ARG A 38 7.82 1.71 -6.20
CA ARG A 38 6.91 0.89 -5.37
C ARG A 38 7.62 -0.34 -4.79
N ILE A 39 8.45 -1.01 -5.58
CA ILE A 39 9.23 -2.17 -5.13
C ILE A 39 10.24 -1.73 -4.07
N GLN A 40 10.98 -0.63 -4.29
CA GLN A 40 11.93 -0.09 -3.31
C GLN A 40 11.22 0.32 -2.01
N ARG A 41 10.03 0.92 -2.09
CA ARG A 41 9.22 1.23 -0.91
C ARG A 41 8.75 -0.03 -0.19
N ALA A 42 8.32 -1.06 -0.91
CA ALA A 42 7.96 -2.34 -0.34
C ALA A 42 9.14 -3.01 0.37
N ARG A 43 10.34 -2.93 -0.23
CA ARG A 43 11.60 -3.42 0.35
C ARG A 43 11.94 -2.69 1.65
N ALA A 44 11.90 -1.35 1.65
CA ALA A 44 12.15 -0.56 2.85
C ALA A 44 11.15 -0.89 3.98
N CYS A 45 9.87 -1.06 3.63
CA CYS A 45 8.83 -1.50 4.57
C CYS A 45 9.13 -2.89 5.15
N ALA A 46 9.52 -3.85 4.31
CA ALA A 46 9.88 -5.19 4.74
C ALA A 46 11.14 -5.20 5.63
N GLU A 47 12.16 -4.39 5.33
CA GLU A 47 13.35 -4.23 6.19
C GLU A 47 13.03 -3.62 7.55
N GLU A 48 12.08 -2.69 7.61
CA GLU A 48 11.65 -2.10 8.88
C GLU A 48 10.86 -3.08 9.74
N GLU A 49 9.92 -3.81 9.14
CA GLU A 49 9.15 -4.83 9.84
C GLU A 49 10.04 -6.00 10.28
N GLU A 50 10.95 -6.47 9.43
CA GLU A 50 11.94 -7.51 9.77
C GLU A 50 12.72 -7.11 11.04
N ARG A 51 13.35 -5.92 11.03
CA ARG A 51 14.08 -5.40 12.20
C ARG A 51 13.20 -5.27 13.44
N ARG A 52 11.94 -4.83 13.28
CA ARG A 52 10.97 -4.71 14.38
C ARG A 52 10.67 -6.07 15.00
N TRP A 53 10.43 -7.09 14.17
CA TRP A 53 10.12 -8.44 14.64
C TRP A 53 11.34 -9.13 15.23
N ARG A 54 12.55 -8.89 14.69
CA ARG A 54 13.80 -9.38 15.27
C ARG A 54 14.05 -8.78 16.65
N GLY A 55 13.91 -7.45 16.80
CA GLY A 55 14.02 -6.81 18.11
C GLY A 55 12.98 -7.29 19.12
N ARG A 56 11.77 -7.62 18.66
CA ARG A 56 10.73 -8.23 19.50
C ARG A 56 11.08 -9.67 19.90
N LEU A 57 11.61 -10.48 18.98
CA LEU A 57 12.08 -11.84 19.25
C LEU A 57 13.20 -11.82 20.32
N ASP A 58 14.18 -10.93 20.16
CA ASP A 58 15.28 -10.75 21.11
C ASP A 58 14.77 -10.35 22.50
N SER A 59 13.67 -9.61 22.57
CA SER A 59 13.05 -9.17 23.83
C SER A 59 12.16 -10.23 24.48
N LEU A 60 11.65 -11.21 23.73
CA LEU A 60 10.66 -12.17 24.22
C LEU A 60 11.25 -13.34 25.01
N GLY A 61 12.57 -13.57 24.91
CA GLY A 61 13.29 -14.54 25.75
C GLY A 61 12.64 -15.94 25.80
N THR A 62 12.87 -16.66 26.90
CA THR A 62 12.26 -17.98 27.17
C THR A 62 10.89 -17.87 27.85
N ASP A 63 10.49 -16.66 28.24
CA ASP A 63 9.32 -16.41 29.09
C ASP A 63 7.99 -16.57 28.33
N ASP A 64 8.01 -16.42 27.00
CA ASP A 64 6.85 -16.67 26.14
C ASP A 64 7.26 -17.39 24.85
N PRO A 65 7.37 -18.74 24.89
CA PRO A 65 7.85 -19.52 23.75
C PRO A 65 6.91 -19.47 22.54
N ASP A 66 5.60 -19.25 22.75
CA ASP A 66 4.63 -19.18 21.67
C ASP A 66 4.74 -17.84 20.92
N ARG A 67 4.87 -16.72 21.64
CA ARG A 67 5.13 -15.42 21.01
C ARG A 67 6.51 -15.36 20.37
N ALA A 68 7.51 -16.02 20.95
CA ALA A 68 8.83 -16.14 20.33
C ALA A 68 8.75 -16.88 18.98
N ARG A 69 7.98 -17.98 18.90
CA ARG A 69 7.75 -18.69 17.63
C ARG A 69 7.03 -17.82 16.60
N GLU A 70 6.00 -17.07 17.01
CA GLU A 70 5.29 -16.15 16.12
C GLU A 70 6.22 -15.04 15.58
N ALA A 71 7.04 -14.46 16.46
CA ALA A 71 8.02 -13.44 16.07
C ALA A 71 9.05 -13.99 15.09
N ALA A 72 9.58 -15.19 15.35
CA ALA A 72 10.51 -15.88 14.45
C ALA A 72 9.88 -16.17 13.08
N ALA A 73 8.63 -16.63 13.04
CA ALA A 73 7.90 -16.87 11.80
C ALA A 73 7.74 -15.57 10.97
N ARG A 74 7.48 -14.44 11.63
CA ARG A 74 7.40 -13.14 10.93
C ARG A 74 8.75 -12.66 10.43
N VAL A 75 9.84 -12.84 11.18
CA VAL A 75 11.21 -12.54 10.69
C VAL A 75 11.49 -13.32 9.40
N ILE A 76 11.26 -14.65 9.41
CA ILE A 76 11.47 -15.49 8.24
C ILE A 76 10.60 -15.06 7.06
N ALA A 77 9.34 -14.68 7.31
CA ALA A 77 8.44 -14.21 6.26
C ALA A 77 8.95 -12.93 5.58
N TYR A 78 9.40 -11.93 6.36
CA TYR A 78 9.95 -10.70 5.79
C TYR A 78 11.30 -10.92 5.11
N GLU A 79 12.15 -11.80 5.63
CA GLU A 79 13.40 -12.21 4.94
C GLU A 79 13.12 -12.86 3.58
N ALA A 80 12.10 -13.72 3.48
CA ALA A 80 11.70 -14.33 2.21
C ALA A 80 11.20 -13.28 1.20
N VAL A 81 10.37 -12.33 1.66
CA VAL A 81 9.91 -11.19 0.83
C VAL A 81 11.09 -10.36 0.35
N LEU A 82 12.05 -10.05 1.22
CA LEU A 82 13.25 -9.29 0.86
C LEU A 82 14.06 -10.00 -0.21
N ARG A 83 14.26 -11.32 -0.10
CA ARG A 83 14.97 -12.09 -1.15
C ARG A 83 14.26 -12.02 -2.50
N VAL A 84 12.94 -12.16 -2.52
CA VAL A 84 12.16 -12.06 -3.77
C VAL A 84 12.26 -10.67 -4.37
N LEU A 85 12.13 -9.61 -3.57
CA LEU A 85 12.27 -8.23 -4.05
C LEU A 85 13.69 -7.94 -4.54
N ASP A 86 14.69 -8.45 -3.83
CA ASP A 86 16.09 -8.33 -4.21
C ASP A 86 16.40 -9.03 -5.53
N GLU A 87 15.83 -10.20 -5.78
CA GLU A 87 15.95 -10.91 -7.07
C GLU A 87 15.26 -10.14 -8.20
N ILE A 88 14.08 -9.55 -7.94
CA ILE A 88 13.37 -8.70 -8.92
C ILE A 88 14.20 -7.45 -9.26
N LEU A 89 14.83 -6.83 -8.26
CA LEU A 89 15.65 -5.63 -8.44
C LEU A 89 17.04 -5.93 -9.02
N THR A 90 17.59 -7.09 -8.72
CA THR A 90 18.92 -7.53 -9.13
C THR A 90 18.85 -9.02 -9.47
N PRO A 91 18.44 -9.34 -10.71
CA PRO A 91 18.37 -10.73 -11.15
C PRO A 91 19.73 -11.42 -11.00
N GLY A 92 19.72 -12.64 -10.49
CA GLY A 92 20.91 -13.45 -10.20
C GLY A 92 21.62 -13.11 -8.89
N LYS A 93 21.11 -12.16 -8.09
CA LYS A 93 21.71 -11.82 -6.79
C LYS A 93 21.68 -13.00 -5.82
N HIS A 94 20.66 -13.84 -5.91
CA HIS A 94 20.52 -15.04 -5.08
C HIS A 94 20.87 -16.35 -5.81
N ASP A 95 21.18 -16.29 -7.10
CA ASP A 95 21.67 -17.44 -7.88
C ASP A 95 23.15 -17.75 -7.63
N ALA A 96 23.85 -16.89 -6.87
CA ALA A 96 25.16 -17.21 -6.31
C ALA A 96 25.04 -18.25 -5.19
N ARG A 97 24.81 -19.51 -5.58
CA ARG A 97 25.07 -20.69 -4.75
C ARG A 97 26.45 -21.24 -5.14
N PRO A 98 27.44 -21.36 -4.22
CA PRO A 98 28.58 -22.24 -4.42
C PRO A 98 28.16 -23.72 -4.37
#